data_AF-H2C2Y0-F1
#
_entry.id   AF-H2C2Y0-F1
#
_cell.length_a   1.000
_cell.length_b   1.000
_cell.length_c   1.000
_cell.angle_alpha   90.00
_cell.angle_beta   90.00
_cell.angle_gamma   90.00
#
_symmetry.space_group_name_H-M   'P 1'
#
loop_
_entity.id
_entity.type
_entity.pdbx_description
1 polymer ?
#
loop_
_entity_poly.entity_id
_entity_poly.type
_entity_poly.pdbx_seq_one_letter_code
_entity_poly.pdbx_strand_id
1 'polypeptide(L)' 'MEFNLRDLEDMNLGVIACQRKRVEVGNYRIVFRRRKVEGDYMYLVELSLGGKVIERGAFTDFREATIFAGRLFRALL' A
#
# COMPACT_ATOMS: atom_id res chain seq x y z
N MET A 1 10.59 -5.12 21.03
CA MET A 1 9.99 -4.37 19.92
C MET A 1 8.51 -4.22 20.26
N GLU A 2 8.07 -3.02 20.60
CA GLU A 2 6.69 -2.77 21.03
C GLU A 2 5.78 -2.80 19.79
N PHE A 3 4.79 -3.69 19.77
CA PHE A 3 3.84 -3.76 18.66
C PHE A 3 2.78 -2.68 18.83
N ASN A 4 2.79 -1.67 17.96
CA ASN A 4 1.71 -0.70 17.89
C ASN A 4 0.49 -1.35 17.19
N LEU A 5 -0.62 -1.48 17.93
CA LEU A 5 -1.89 -2.03 17.40
C LEU A 5 -2.33 -1.35 16.10
N ARG A 6 -2.07 -0.05 15.98
CA ARG A 6 -2.43 0.73 14.79
C ARG A 6 -1.65 0.31 13.55
N ASP A 7 -0.36 0.03 13.70
CA ASP A 7 0.47 -0.44 12.59
C ASP A 7 0.06 -1.84 12.15
N LEU A 8 -0.41 -2.70 13.08
CA LEU A 8 -0.95 -4.02 12.74
C LEU A 8 -2.24 -3.93 11.90
N GLU A 9 -3.15 -3.04 12.28
CA GLU A 9 -4.37 -2.80 11.51
C GLU A 9 -4.08 -2.21 10.12
N ASP A 10 -3.19 -1.23 10.04
CA ASP A 10 -2.75 -0.64 8.77
C ASP A 10 -2.09 -1.73 7.90
N MET A 11 -1.21 -2.54 8.48
CA MET A 11 -0.58 -3.65 7.77
C MET A 11 -1.63 -4.64 7.22
N ASN A 12 -2.67 -4.97 7.98
CA ASN A 12 -3.76 -5.85 7.50
C ASN A 12 -4.49 -5.25 6.28
N LEU A 13 -4.83 -3.95 6.33
CA LEU A 13 -5.42 -3.25 5.18
C LEU A 13 -4.46 -3.22 3.98
N GLY A 14 -3.16 -3.01 4.23
CA GLY A 14 -2.13 -3.04 3.22
C GLY A 14 -1.96 -4.40 2.54
N VAL A 15 -2.06 -5.49 3.31
CA VAL A 15 -2.05 -6.86 2.77
C VAL A 15 -3.22 -7.08 1.83
N ILE A 16 -4.41 -6.58 2.17
CA ILE A 16 -5.58 -6.62 1.27
C ILE A 16 -5.29 -5.87 -0.03
N ALA A 17 -4.73 -4.66 0.06
CA ALA A 17 -4.35 -3.87 -1.12
C ALA A 17 -3.31 -4.60 -1.99
N CYS A 18 -2.31 -5.25 -1.37
CA CYS A 18 -1.31 -6.05 -2.06
C CYS A 18 -1.93 -7.26 -2.78
N GLN A 19 -2.80 -8.02 -2.11
CA GLN A 19 -3.45 -9.21 -2.68
C GLN A 19 -4.34 -8.85 -3.86
N ARG A 20 -5.10 -7.75 -3.74
CA ARG A 20 -5.99 -7.29 -4.81
C ARG A 20 -5.26 -6.57 -5.94
N LYS A 21 -4.03 -6.09 -5.71
CA LYS A 21 -3.18 -5.29 -6.63
C LYS A 21 -3.76 -3.92 -7.01
N ARG A 22 -5.09 -3.79 -7.05
CA ARG A 22 -5.86 -2.58 -7.28
C ARG A 22 -7.07 -2.58 -6.37
N VAL A 23 -7.28 -1.48 -5.66
CA VAL A 23 -8.46 -1.23 -4.82
C VAL A 23 -9.05 0.10 -5.25
N GLU A 24 -10.36 0.14 -5.47
CA GLU A 24 -11.10 1.35 -5.85
C GLU A 24 -12.09 1.71 -4.75
N VAL A 25 -12.08 2.97 -4.32
CA VAL A 25 -12.98 3.55 -3.32
C VAL A 25 -13.48 4.87 -3.86
N GLY A 26 -14.70 4.89 -4.41
CA GLY A 26 -15.21 6.03 -5.17
C GLY A 26 -14.29 6.36 -6.36
N ASN A 27 -13.86 7.63 -6.45
CA ASN A 27 -12.93 8.10 -7.50
C ASN A 27 -11.45 7.88 -7.15
N TYR A 28 -11.16 7.30 -5.98
CA TYR A 28 -9.81 6.95 -5.57
C TYR A 28 -9.45 5.54 -6.00
N ARG A 29 -8.19 5.36 -6.38
CA ARG A 29 -7.62 4.05 -6.72
C ARG A 29 -6.25 3.89 -6.09
N ILE A 30 -6.12 2.86 -5.26
CA ILE A 30 -4.84 2.37 -4.72
C ILE A 30 -4.33 1.26 -5.63
N VAL A 31 -3.08 1.34 -6.06
CA VAL A 31 -2.38 0.29 -6.81
C VAL A 31 -1.17 -0.16 -6.02
N PHE A 32 -1.05 -1.46 -5.80
CA PHE A 32 0.08 -2.08 -5.12
C PHE A 32 0.77 -3.03 -6.10
N ARG A 33 2.01 -2.70 -6.48
CA ARG A 33 2.85 -3.52 -7.37
C ARG A 33 4.04 -4.08 -6.61
N ARG A 34 4.39 -5.33 -6.92
CA ARG A 34 5.65 -5.97 -6.49
C ARG A 34 6.46 -6.32 -7.72
N ARG A 35 7.75 -6.01 -7.72
CA ARG A 35 8.72 -6.43 -8.74
C ARG A 35 9.91 -7.10 -8.08
N LYS A 36 10.49 -8.08 -8.76
CA LYS A 36 11.78 -8.67 -8.37
C LYS A 36 12.89 -7.99 -9.18
N VAL A 37 13.91 -7.45 -8.52
CA VAL A 37 15.03 -6.74 -9.13
C VAL A 37 16.30 -7.29 -8.52
N GLU A 38 17.19 -7.84 -9.36
CA GLU A 38 18.51 -8.36 -8.95
C GLU A 38 18.51 -9.38 -7.79
N GLY A 39 17.38 -10.06 -7.56
CA GLY A 39 17.22 -11.04 -6.48
C GLY A 39 16.28 -10.58 -5.38
N ASP A 40 16.13 -9.27 -5.21
CA ASP A 40 15.33 -8.65 -4.15
C ASP A 40 13.95 -8.21 -4.62
N TYR A 41 13.05 -7.96 -3.67
CA TYR A 41 11.73 -7.41 -3.95
C TYR A 41 11.71 -5.90 -3.77
N MET A 42 11.07 -5.22 -4.74
CA MET A 42 10.64 -3.84 -4.63
C MET A 42 9.13 -3.75 -4.69
N TYR A 43 8.57 -2.88 -3.87
CA TYR A 43 7.14 -2.64 -3.72
C TYR A 43 6.86 -1.19 -4.07
N LEU A 44 5.87 -0.97 -4.94
CA LEU A 44 5.41 0.35 -5.35
C LEU A 44 3.93 0.47 -5.01
N VAL A 45 3.58 1.48 -4.25
CA VAL A 45 2.20 1.79 -3.86
C VAL A 45 1.84 3.17 -4.39
N GLU A 46 0.73 3.29 -5.11
CA GLU A 46 0.25 4.54 -5.69
C GLU A 46 -1.22 4.77 -5.31
N LEU A 47 -1.54 5.97 -4.85
CA LEU A 47 -2.91 6.47 -4.73
C LEU A 47 -3.17 7.44 -5.89
N SER A 48 -4.28 7.26 -6.57
CA SER A 48 -4.75 8.14 -7.64
C SER A 48 -6.17 8.61 -7.39
N LEU A 49 -6.47 9.84 -7.80
CA LEU A 49 -7.80 10.46 -7.78
C LEU A 49 -8.14 10.89 -9.20
N GLY A 50 -9.21 10.35 -9.78
CA GLY A 50 -9.59 10.66 -11.16
C GLY A 50 -8.49 10.34 -12.18
N GLY A 51 -7.72 9.27 -11.94
CA GLY A 51 -6.63 8.83 -12.81
C GLY A 51 -5.30 9.57 -12.62
N LYS A 52 -5.25 10.65 -11.82
CA LYS A 52 -4.01 11.35 -11.49
C LYS A 52 -3.41 10.78 -10.21
N VAL A 53 -2.14 10.38 -10.23
CA VAL A 53 -1.42 9.97 -9.02
C VAL A 53 -1.27 11.18 -8.10
N ILE A 54 -1.80 11.07 -6.89
CA ILE A 54 -1.73 12.11 -5.85
C ILE A 54 -0.75 11.75 -4.74
N GLU A 55 -0.48 10.46 -4.55
CA GLU A 55 0.51 10.00 -3.58
C GLU A 55 1.16 8.69 -4.04
N ARG A 56 2.44 8.50 -3.71
CA ARG A 56 3.19 7.28 -4.06
C ARG A 56 4.32 7.00 -3.09
N GLY A 57 4.62 5.72 -2.89
CA GLY A 57 5.75 5.25 -2.11
C GLY A 57 6.42 4.04 -2.77
N ALA A 58 7.74 3.97 -2.69
CA ALA A 58 8.54 2.83 -3.13
C ALA A 58 9.33 2.28 -1.93
N PHE A 59 9.32 0.96 -1.78
CA PHE A 59 9.84 0.28 -0.58
C PHE A 59 10.57 -1.00 -0.98
N THR A 60 11.60 -1.36 -0.22
CA THR A 60 12.27 -2.67 -0.29
C THR A 60 11.80 -3.60 0.83
N ASP A 61 11.20 -3.05 1.90
CA ASP A 61 10.58 -3.82 2.98
C ASP A 61 9.06 -3.97 2.72
N PHE A 62 8.58 -5.21 2.76
CA PHE A 62 7.17 -5.54 2.61
C PHE A 62 6.29 -4.95 3.72
N ARG A 63 6.79 -4.93 4.96
CA ARG A 63 6.09 -4.39 6.13
C ARG A 63 5.83 -2.90 5.93
N GLU A 64 6.85 -2.13 5.57
CA GLU A 64 6.71 -0.69 5.35
C GLU A 64 5.76 -0.39 4.18
N ALA A 65 5.85 -1.17 3.10
CA ALA A 65 4.94 -1.04 1.95
C ALA A 65 3.48 -1.29 2.33
N THR A 66 3.22 -2.30 3.15
CA THR A 66 1.87 -2.66 3.60
C THR A 66 1.33 -1.66 4.63
N ILE A 67 2.13 -1.20 5.59
CA ILE A 67 1.72 -0.12 6.50
C ILE A 67 1.35 1.15 5.71
N PHE A 68 2.18 1.55 4.73
CA PHE A 68 1.89 2.70 3.89
C PHE A 68 0.59 2.53 3.09
N ALA A 69 0.42 1.39 2.41
CA ALA A 69 -0.82 1.10 1.69
C ALA A 69 -2.06 1.06 2.61
N GLY A 70 -1.89 0.56 3.82
CA GLY A 70 -2.92 0.52 4.85
C GLY A 70 -3.38 1.89 5.30
N ARG A 71 -2.43 2.80 5.54
CA ARG A 71 -2.72 4.20 5.89
C ARG A 71 -3.51 4.90 4.78
N LEU A 72 -3.10 4.70 3.53
CA LEU A 72 -3.84 5.21 2.37
C LEU A 72 -5.25 4.65 2.33
N PHE A 73 -5.41 3.34 2.50
CA PHE A 73 -6.72 2.70 2.46
C PHE A 73 -7.61 3.22 3.60
N ARG A 74 -7.10 3.27 4.83
CA ARG A 74 -7.85 3.76 5.99
C ARG A 74 -8.31 5.21 5.81
N ALA A 75 -7.49 6.08 5.22
CA ALA A 75 -7.86 7.46 4.96
C ALA A 75 -9.03 7.63 3.96
N LEU A 76 -9.40 6.56 3.25
CA LEU A 76 -10.51 6.52 2.30
C LEU A 76 -11.78 5.85 2.85
N LEU A 77 -11.71 5.25 4.05
CA LEU A 77 -12.86 4.67 4.76
C LEU A 77 -13.54 5.74 5.61
#